data_AF-A0A353V994-F1
#
_entry.id   AF-A0A353V994-F1
#
_cell.length_a   1.000
_cell.length_b   1.000
_cell.length_c   1.000
_cell.angle_alpha   90.00
_cell.angle_beta   90.00
_cell.angle_gamma   90.00
#
_symmetry.space_group_name_H-M   'P 1'
#
loop_
_entity.id
_entity.type
_entity.pdbx_description
1 polymer ?
#
loop_
_entity_poly.entity_id
_entity_poly.type
_entity_poly.pdbx_seq_one_letter_code
_entity_poly.pdbx_strand_id
1 'polypeptide(L)'
;PKKMALELFKPFILRKLEERGIASSIKAAKKFVEKERPEVWDILEEVIKEHPVLLNRAPTLHRLGIQAFEPILVEGKAIEIHPLVCTAFNADFDGDQMAVHVPLSMEAQLEAQVLMLSSNNILSPANGAPLAVPTQDMVLGIYYLTKEKLGTPGHPQRGEGRLFADSEEVRVAYDNEDVDLQARIRLRWKGEILETTVGRTLFNEVVPEPLRFVNQELKKKEVT
;
A
#
# COMPACT_ATOMS: atom_id res chain seq x y z
N PRO A 1 -4.68 6.64 14.39
CA PRO A 1 -4.34 7.26 15.69
C PRO A 1 -4.88 6.51 16.90
N LYS A 2 -4.02 6.17 17.86
CA LYS A 2 -4.40 5.49 19.11
C LYS A 2 -5.55 6.17 19.87
N LYS A 3 -5.49 7.49 20.05
CA LYS A 3 -6.53 8.25 20.78
C LYS A 3 -7.90 8.24 20.11
N MET A 4 -7.92 8.30 18.77
CA MET A 4 -9.17 8.24 18.00
C MET A 4 -9.79 6.84 18.10
N ALA A 5 -8.98 5.79 17.94
CA ALA A 5 -9.43 4.40 18.08
C ALA A 5 -9.96 4.12 19.50
N LEU A 6 -9.29 4.63 20.53
CA LEU A 6 -9.74 4.49 21.92
C LEU A 6 -11.17 5.00 22.15
N GLU A 7 -11.52 6.15 21.57
CA GLU A 7 -12.87 6.71 21.69
C GLU A 7 -13.89 5.98 20.80
N LEU A 8 -13.53 5.61 19.57
CA LEU A 8 -14.41 4.90 18.65
C LEU A 8 -14.78 3.49 19.15
N PHE A 9 -13.80 2.77 19.71
CA PHE A 9 -13.96 1.38 20.17
C PHE A 9 -14.27 1.29 21.68
N LYS A 10 -14.50 2.42 22.35
CA LYS A 10 -14.72 2.50 23.79
C LYS A 10 -15.72 1.47 24.34
N PRO A 11 -16.91 1.24 23.75
CA PRO A 11 -17.85 0.25 24.27
C PRO A 11 -17.29 -1.18 24.25
N PHE A 12 -16.54 -1.54 23.22
CA PHE A 12 -15.93 -2.86 23.06
C PHE A 12 -14.82 -3.09 24.07
N ILE A 13 -13.98 -2.07 24.28
CA ILE A 13 -12.89 -2.10 25.27
C ILE A 13 -13.45 -2.27 26.69
N LEU A 14 -14.50 -1.52 27.04
CA LEU A 14 -15.14 -1.63 28.36
C LEU A 14 -15.68 -3.04 28.63
N ARG A 15 -16.34 -3.63 27.63
CA ARG A 15 -16.85 -5.00 27.70
C ARG A 15 -15.73 -6.01 27.86
N LYS A 16 -14.66 -5.92 27.06
CA LYS A 16 -13.50 -6.83 27.16
C LYS A 16 -12.74 -6.72 28.50
N LEU A 17 -12.62 -5.52 29.06
CA LEU A 17 -12.02 -5.29 30.38
C LEU A 17 -12.81 -5.99 31.50
N GLU A 18 -14.15 -5.99 31.42
CA GLU A 18 -15.04 -6.68 32.35
C GLU A 18 -15.00 -8.20 32.15
N GLU A 19 -15.09 -8.68 30.89
CA GLU A 19 -15.01 -10.11 30.56
C GLU A 19 -13.70 -10.77 31.01
N ARG A 20 -12.57 -10.04 30.95
CA ARG A 20 -11.26 -10.52 31.41
C ARG A 20 -11.05 -10.37 32.93
N GLY A 21 -12.00 -9.79 33.66
CA GLY A 21 -11.88 -9.55 35.11
C GLY A 21 -10.84 -8.50 35.50
N ILE A 22 -10.31 -7.73 34.55
CA ILE A 22 -9.35 -6.64 34.79
C ILE A 22 -10.07 -5.49 35.50
N ALA A 23 -11.31 -5.22 35.11
CA ALA A 23 -12.19 -4.28 35.78
C ALA A 23 -13.33 -5.02 36.49
N SER A 24 -13.58 -4.67 37.75
CA SER A 24 -14.67 -5.25 38.55
C SER A 24 -16.08 -4.75 38.19
N SER A 25 -16.18 -3.71 37.37
CA SER A 25 -17.45 -3.15 36.88
C SER A 25 -17.21 -2.24 35.68
N ILE A 26 -18.25 -1.99 34.89
CA ILE A 26 -18.24 -0.99 33.80
C ILE A 26 -17.75 0.39 34.28
N LYS A 27 -18.12 0.81 35.50
CA LYS A 27 -17.68 2.09 36.08
C LYS A 27 -16.17 2.10 36.36
N ALA A 28 -15.62 0.99 36.83
CA ALA A 28 -14.17 0.85 37.02
C ALA A 28 -13.44 0.80 35.67
N ALA A 29 -13.97 0.05 34.68
CA ALA A 29 -13.42 -0.02 33.33
C ALA A 29 -13.35 1.37 32.68
N LYS A 30 -14.41 2.18 32.82
CA LYS A 30 -14.43 3.57 32.31
C LYS A 30 -13.29 4.41 32.90
N LYS A 31 -13.03 4.28 34.19
CA LYS A 31 -11.92 4.97 34.86
C LYS A 31 -10.55 4.48 34.38
N PHE A 32 -10.42 3.22 33.95
CA PHE A 32 -9.16 2.70 33.40
C PHE A 32 -8.89 3.26 32.01
N VAL A 33 -9.92 3.32 31.17
CA VAL A 33 -9.87 3.94 29.84
C VAL A 33 -9.52 5.42 29.95
N GLU A 34 -10.19 6.18 30.83
CA GLU A 34 -9.91 7.61 31.06
C GLU A 34 -8.48 7.89 31.57
N LYS A 35 -7.86 6.91 32.24
CA LYS A 35 -6.48 7.00 32.72
C LYS A 35 -5.45 6.47 31.73
N GLU A 36 -5.87 6.04 30.53
CA GLU A 36 -5.00 5.50 29.49
C GLU A 36 -4.04 4.41 30.01
N ARG A 37 -4.53 3.52 30.89
CA ARG A 37 -3.70 2.48 31.50
C ARG A 37 -3.11 1.51 30.47
N PRO A 38 -1.92 0.92 30.70
CA PRO A 38 -1.28 -0.02 29.78
C PRO A 38 -2.20 -1.13 29.27
N GLU A 39 -2.99 -1.74 30.16
CA GLU A 39 -3.88 -2.86 29.85
C GLU A 39 -4.99 -2.50 28.84
N VAL A 40 -5.30 -1.21 28.70
CA VAL A 40 -6.30 -0.71 27.75
C VAL A 40 -5.75 -0.79 26.32
N TRP A 41 -4.46 -0.57 26.13
CA TRP A 41 -3.82 -0.62 24.82
C TRP A 41 -3.74 -2.05 24.28
N ASP A 42 -3.42 -3.01 25.14
CA ASP A 42 -3.40 -4.44 24.79
C ASP A 42 -4.79 -4.92 24.34
N ILE A 43 -5.85 -4.48 25.04
CA ILE A 43 -7.23 -4.80 24.68
C ILE A 43 -7.67 -4.07 23.41
N LEU A 44 -7.23 -2.82 23.23
CA LEU A 44 -7.53 -2.09 22.00
C LEU A 44 -6.96 -2.82 20.78
N GLU A 45 -5.72 -3.30 20.84
CA GLU A 45 -5.09 -4.08 19.77
C GLU A 45 -5.86 -5.38 19.46
N GLU A 46 -6.38 -6.06 20.48
CA GLU A 46 -7.22 -7.24 20.29
C GLU A 46 -8.56 -6.89 19.64
N VAL A 47 -9.21 -5.81 20.10
CA VAL A 47 -10.56 -5.41 19.66
C VAL A 47 -10.57 -4.95 18.20
N ILE A 48 -9.54 -4.25 17.75
CA ILE A 48 -9.48 -3.74 16.37
C ILE A 48 -9.10 -4.83 15.35
N LYS A 49 -8.54 -5.94 15.81
CA LYS A 49 -8.09 -7.02 14.94
C LYS A 49 -9.31 -7.61 14.21
N GLU A 50 -9.22 -7.69 12.88
CA GLU A 50 -10.30 -8.15 12.00
C GLU A 50 -11.59 -7.30 12.07
N HIS A 51 -11.54 -6.09 12.67
CA HIS A 51 -12.67 -5.17 12.73
C HIS A 51 -12.44 -4.01 11.72
N PRO A 52 -13.00 -4.08 10.50
CA PRO A 52 -12.77 -3.06 9.49
C PRO A 52 -13.37 -1.71 9.90
N VAL A 53 -12.78 -0.63 9.43
CA VAL A 53 -13.31 0.74 9.55
C VAL A 53 -13.59 1.31 8.16
N LEU A 54 -14.59 2.17 8.06
CA LEU A 54 -14.90 2.87 6.80
C LEU A 54 -14.27 4.25 6.82
N LEU A 55 -13.47 4.56 5.80
CA LEU A 55 -13.00 5.91 5.53
C LEU A 55 -13.89 6.58 4.50
N ASN A 56 -14.21 7.85 4.72
CA ASN A 56 -14.99 8.68 3.80
C ASN A 56 -14.35 10.07 3.67
N ARG A 57 -14.32 10.61 2.45
CA ARG A 57 -13.97 12.02 2.19
C ARG A 57 -15.14 12.72 1.50
N ALA A 58 -15.57 13.84 2.07
CA ALA A 58 -16.61 14.66 1.47
C ALA A 58 -16.01 15.64 0.43
N PRO A 59 -16.71 15.94 -0.68
CA PRO A 59 -18.00 15.38 -1.10
C PRO A 59 -17.87 13.97 -1.69
N THR A 60 -18.81 13.07 -1.35
CA THR A 60 -18.83 11.70 -1.87
C THR A 60 -19.54 11.65 -3.23
N LEU A 61 -18.77 11.62 -4.32
CA LEU A 61 -19.32 11.66 -5.70
C LEU A 61 -19.73 10.29 -6.25
N HIS A 62 -19.12 9.22 -5.74
CA HIS A 62 -19.36 7.86 -6.18
C HIS A 62 -19.05 6.87 -5.05
N ARG A 63 -19.46 5.60 -5.19
CA ARG A 63 -19.33 4.59 -4.13
C ARG A 63 -17.90 4.44 -3.57
N LEU A 64 -16.87 4.63 -4.40
CA LEU A 64 -15.47 4.51 -3.98
C LEU A 64 -14.96 5.69 -3.12
N GLY A 65 -15.78 6.71 -2.92
CA GLY A 65 -15.52 7.76 -1.93
C GLY A 65 -15.75 7.28 -0.49
N ILE A 66 -16.24 6.04 -0.31
CA ILE A 66 -16.27 5.32 0.96
C ILE A 66 -15.66 3.94 0.74
N GLN A 67 -14.62 3.59 1.48
CA GLN A 67 -14.00 2.26 1.43
C GLN A 67 -13.67 1.75 2.82
N ALA A 68 -13.64 0.42 2.95
CA ALA A 68 -13.24 -0.25 4.17
C ALA A 68 -11.73 -0.53 4.19
N PHE A 69 -11.14 -0.43 5.38
CA PHE A 69 -9.74 -0.71 5.67
C PHE A 69 -9.62 -1.45 7.00
N GLU A 70 -8.58 -2.27 7.11
CA GLU A 70 -8.16 -2.80 8.41
C GLU A 70 -7.37 -1.72 9.16
N PRO A 71 -7.79 -1.33 10.38
CA PRO A 71 -7.10 -0.28 11.13
C PRO A 71 -5.76 -0.77 11.67
N ILE A 72 -4.71 0.03 11.46
CA ILE A 72 -3.40 -0.14 12.09
C ILE A 72 -3.22 0.98 13.12
N LEU A 73 -2.85 0.62 14.35
CA LEU A 73 -2.58 1.63 15.37
C LEU A 73 -1.26 2.33 15.08
N VAL A 74 -1.36 3.65 14.92
CA VAL A 74 -0.23 4.55 14.77
C VAL A 74 -0.24 5.60 15.88
N GLU A 75 0.95 6.06 16.23
CA GLU A 75 1.13 7.23 17.09
C GLU A 75 0.70 8.53 16.36
N GLY A 76 0.56 9.62 17.11
CA GLY A 76 0.16 10.91 16.55
C GLY A 76 -1.35 11.09 16.37
N LYS A 77 -1.73 12.04 15.52
CA LYS A 77 -3.12 12.53 15.37
C LYS A 77 -3.66 12.48 13.94
N ALA A 78 -2.84 12.12 12.95
CA ALA A 78 -3.23 12.05 11.55
C ALA A 78 -3.64 10.63 11.15
N ILE A 79 -4.56 10.50 10.20
CA ILE A 79 -4.90 9.22 9.57
C ILE A 79 -3.87 8.96 8.47
N GLU A 80 -3.27 7.78 8.48
CA GLU A 80 -2.44 7.31 7.37
C GLU A 80 -3.34 6.53 6.39
N ILE A 81 -3.21 6.84 5.11
CA ILE A 81 -4.00 6.22 4.05
C ILE A 81 -3.08 5.77 2.91
N HIS A 82 -3.44 4.66 2.27
CA HIS A 82 -2.67 4.10 1.18
C HIS A 82 -2.68 5.04 -0.06
N PRO A 83 -1.53 5.37 -0.68
CA PRO A 83 -1.48 6.35 -1.76
C PRO A 83 -2.28 5.95 -3.01
N LEU A 84 -2.43 4.65 -3.28
CA LEU A 84 -3.23 4.17 -4.42
C LEU A 84 -4.74 4.41 -4.28
N VAL A 85 -5.27 4.67 -3.09
CA VAL A 85 -6.71 4.97 -2.94
C VAL A 85 -7.03 6.46 -3.04
N CYS A 86 -6.01 7.34 -3.04
CA CYS A 86 -6.20 8.79 -3.10
C CYS A 86 -6.98 9.25 -4.33
N THR A 87 -6.77 8.59 -5.48
CA THR A 87 -7.52 8.90 -6.72
C THR A 87 -9.01 8.62 -6.57
N ALA A 88 -9.40 7.54 -5.88
CA ALA A 88 -10.79 7.23 -5.60
C ALA A 88 -11.43 8.25 -4.63
N PHE A 89 -10.70 8.68 -3.60
CA PHE A 89 -11.22 9.71 -2.69
C PHE A 89 -11.13 11.15 -3.24
N ASN A 90 -10.46 11.31 -4.38
CA ASN A 90 -10.02 12.62 -4.89
C ASN A 90 -9.28 13.44 -3.83
N ALA A 91 -8.46 12.76 -3.01
CA ALA A 91 -7.79 13.31 -1.84
C ALA A 91 -6.34 13.69 -2.16
N ASP A 92 -5.87 14.76 -1.52
CA ASP A 92 -4.46 15.14 -1.43
C ASP A 92 -4.04 15.27 0.04
N PHE A 93 -2.84 15.81 0.28
CA PHE A 93 -2.21 15.86 1.60
C PHE A 93 -1.85 17.30 2.02
N ASP A 94 -2.64 18.29 1.62
CA ASP A 94 -2.41 19.71 1.93
C ASP A 94 -3.23 20.24 3.12
N GLY A 95 -4.02 19.37 3.76
CA GLY A 95 -4.92 19.72 4.87
C GLY A 95 -6.26 19.00 4.85
N ASP A 96 -6.51 18.17 3.84
CA ASP A 96 -7.69 17.32 3.71
C ASP A 96 -8.02 16.53 4.98
N GLN A 97 -9.33 16.40 5.25
CA GLN A 97 -9.86 15.65 6.37
C GLN A 97 -10.72 14.49 5.88
N MET A 98 -10.70 13.38 6.63
CA MET A 98 -11.52 12.21 6.37
C MET A 98 -12.31 11.82 7.61
N ALA A 99 -13.55 11.37 7.39
CA ALA A 99 -14.37 10.77 8.44
C ALA A 99 -14.06 9.27 8.55
N VAL A 100 -14.14 8.77 9.78
CA VAL A 100 -14.01 7.33 10.09
C VAL A 100 -15.31 6.85 10.70
N HIS A 101 -15.86 5.77 10.17
CA HIS A 101 -17.06 5.12 10.70
C HIS A 101 -16.73 3.68 11.12
N VAL A 102 -17.28 3.24 12.24
CA VAL A 102 -17.09 1.87 12.75
C VAL A 102 -18.39 1.07 12.56
N PRO A 103 -18.40 0.03 11.71
CA PRO A 103 -19.54 -0.87 11.58
C PRO A 103 -19.71 -1.67 12.89
N LEU A 104 -20.92 -1.71 13.44
CA LEU A 104 -21.18 -2.33 14.73
C LEU A 104 -21.74 -3.76 14.62
N SER A 105 -22.74 -3.99 13.76
CA SER A 105 -23.34 -5.31 13.59
C SER A 105 -22.42 -6.25 12.81
N MET A 106 -22.60 -7.55 13.00
CA MET A 106 -21.82 -8.57 12.29
C MET A 106 -22.04 -8.47 10.78
N GLU A 107 -23.28 -8.21 10.36
CA GLU A 107 -23.64 -8.04 8.95
C GLU A 107 -22.92 -6.84 8.33
N ALA A 108 -22.82 -5.71 9.04
CA ALA A 108 -22.13 -4.53 8.55
C ALA A 108 -20.61 -4.73 8.49
N GLN A 109 -20.03 -5.47 9.45
CA GLN A 109 -18.60 -5.82 9.41
C GLN A 109 -18.29 -6.75 8.22
N LEU A 110 -19.15 -7.76 7.99
CA LEU A 110 -19.02 -8.65 6.84
C LEU A 110 -19.20 -7.91 5.51
N GLU A 111 -20.16 -6.99 5.41
CA GLU A 111 -20.34 -6.14 4.23
C GLU A 111 -19.09 -5.29 3.97
N ALA A 112 -18.53 -4.69 5.02
CA ALA A 112 -17.31 -3.90 4.91
C ALA A 112 -16.12 -4.75 4.41
N GLN A 113 -15.92 -5.95 4.96
CA GLN A 113 -14.84 -6.86 4.55
C GLN A 113 -15.01 -7.41 3.13
N VAL A 114 -16.23 -7.81 2.76
CA VAL A 114 -16.46 -8.52 1.49
C VAL A 114 -16.67 -7.54 0.34
N LEU A 115 -17.49 -6.50 0.54
CA LEU A 115 -17.92 -5.60 -0.53
C LEU A 115 -17.14 -4.29 -0.58
N MET A 116 -16.76 -3.73 0.58
CA MET A 116 -16.20 -2.37 0.64
C MET A 116 -14.68 -2.32 0.81
N LEU A 117 -14.02 -3.46 1.05
CA LEU A 117 -12.58 -3.51 1.24
C LEU A 117 -11.86 -2.92 0.04
N SER A 118 -10.90 -2.03 0.29
CA SER A 118 -10.20 -1.29 -0.76
C SER A 118 -9.50 -2.20 -1.78
N SER A 119 -8.96 -3.35 -1.34
CA SER A 119 -8.34 -4.36 -2.22
C SER A 119 -9.31 -5.00 -3.21
N ASN A 120 -10.61 -5.03 -2.91
CA ASN A 120 -11.65 -5.57 -3.80
C ASN A 120 -12.17 -4.52 -4.79
N ASN A 121 -11.85 -3.24 -4.55
CA ASN A 121 -12.43 -2.09 -5.23
C ASN A 121 -11.38 -1.34 -6.08
N ILE A 122 -10.56 -2.08 -6.82
CA ILE A 122 -9.47 -1.54 -7.65
C ILE A 122 -9.92 -1.01 -9.01
N LEU A 123 -11.13 -1.37 -9.47
CA LEU A 123 -11.69 -0.96 -10.76
C LEU A 123 -12.81 0.07 -10.59
N SER A 124 -12.87 1.00 -11.54
CA SER A 124 -13.97 1.95 -11.69
C SER A 124 -15.27 1.22 -12.06
N PRO A 125 -16.36 1.43 -11.31
CA PRO A 125 -17.67 0.84 -11.63
C PRO A 125 -18.27 1.39 -12.93
N ALA A 126 -17.84 2.58 -13.37
CA ALA A 126 -18.42 3.29 -14.51
C ALA A 126 -17.90 2.77 -15.86
N ASN A 127 -16.63 2.35 -15.92
CA ASN A 127 -15.96 2.00 -17.18
C ASN A 127 -15.01 0.79 -17.07
N GLY A 128 -14.87 0.17 -15.90
CA GLY A 128 -13.98 -0.97 -15.68
C GLY A 128 -12.49 -0.64 -15.67
N ALA A 129 -12.11 0.65 -15.82
CA ALA A 129 -10.71 1.06 -15.81
C ALA A 129 -10.12 0.95 -14.39
N PRO A 130 -8.84 0.56 -14.23
CA PRO A 130 -8.17 0.59 -12.94
C PRO A 130 -8.15 1.99 -12.31
N LEU A 131 -8.41 2.07 -11.00
CA LEU A 131 -8.34 3.31 -10.21
C LEU A 131 -7.19 3.30 -9.21
N ALA A 132 -6.89 2.13 -8.64
CA ALA A 132 -5.75 1.94 -7.74
C ALA A 132 -4.43 1.81 -8.55
N VAL A 133 -4.14 2.82 -9.37
CA VAL A 133 -2.98 2.85 -10.26
C VAL A 133 -1.86 3.73 -9.71
N PRO A 134 -0.59 3.42 -10.01
CA PRO A 134 0.52 4.30 -9.69
C PRO A 134 0.30 5.73 -10.21
N THR A 135 0.62 6.72 -9.36
CA THR A 135 0.57 8.14 -9.69
C THR A 135 1.90 8.81 -9.36
N GLN A 136 2.13 9.97 -9.98
CA GLN A 136 3.25 10.88 -9.70
C GLN A 136 4.59 10.15 -9.48
N ASP A 137 5.09 10.11 -8.24
CA ASP A 137 6.39 9.57 -7.87
C ASP A 137 6.55 8.08 -8.20
N MET A 138 5.50 7.28 -8.05
CA MET A 138 5.55 5.87 -8.42
C MET A 138 5.76 5.71 -9.93
N VAL A 139 5.05 6.52 -10.73
CA VAL A 139 5.22 6.52 -12.20
C VAL A 139 6.61 7.02 -12.57
N LEU A 140 7.11 8.05 -11.90
CA LEU A 140 8.45 8.58 -12.13
C LEU A 140 9.54 7.56 -11.79
N GLY A 141 9.40 6.84 -10.68
CA GLY A 141 10.31 5.78 -10.26
C GLY A 141 10.35 4.63 -11.27
N ILE A 142 9.19 4.13 -11.68
CA ILE A 142 9.06 3.07 -12.70
C ILE A 142 9.63 3.54 -14.04
N TYR A 143 9.34 4.77 -14.44
CA TYR A 143 9.87 5.37 -15.65
C TYR A 143 11.41 5.44 -15.61
N TYR A 144 11.97 5.97 -14.51
CA TYR A 144 13.40 6.09 -14.34
C TYR A 144 14.10 4.72 -14.34
N LEU A 145 13.49 3.74 -13.68
CA LEU A 145 13.97 2.36 -13.61
C LEU A 145 13.99 1.68 -14.98
N THR A 146 12.97 1.91 -15.83
CA THR A 146 12.82 1.21 -17.12
C THR A 146 13.41 1.95 -18.31
N LYS A 147 13.93 3.17 -18.09
CA LYS A 147 14.58 3.99 -19.10
C LYS A 147 15.95 3.43 -19.48
N GLU A 148 16.22 3.38 -20.77
CA GLU A 148 17.56 3.05 -21.30
C GLU A 148 18.37 4.33 -21.45
N LYS A 149 19.64 4.28 -21.05
CA LYS A 149 20.61 5.34 -21.27
C LYS A 149 21.80 4.76 -22.01
N LEU A 150 22.11 5.32 -23.17
CA LEU A 150 23.34 4.98 -23.90
C LEU A 150 24.52 5.67 -23.23
N GLY A 151 25.62 4.93 -23.05
CA GLY A 151 26.88 5.53 -22.61
C GLY A 151 27.34 6.58 -23.61
N THR A 152 27.81 7.72 -23.11
CA THR A 152 28.48 8.73 -23.93
C THR A 152 29.94 8.86 -23.50
N PRO A 153 30.86 9.35 -24.35
CA PRO A 153 32.29 9.45 -23.99
C PRO A 153 32.58 10.24 -22.69
N GLY A 154 31.66 11.14 -22.28
CA GLY A 154 31.77 11.86 -20.99
C GLY A 154 31.03 11.21 -19.81
N HIS A 155 30.14 10.25 -20.08
CA HIS A 155 29.35 9.53 -19.09
C HIS A 155 29.14 8.08 -19.54
N PRO A 156 30.17 7.21 -19.37
CA PRO A 156 30.01 5.78 -19.67
C PRO A 156 28.96 5.17 -18.75
N GLN A 157 28.20 4.19 -19.26
CA GLN A 157 27.33 3.36 -18.43
C GLN A 157 28.10 2.11 -18.01
N ARG A 158 28.24 1.89 -16.70
CA ARG A 158 28.89 0.69 -16.17
C ARG A 158 28.07 -0.54 -16.56
N GLY A 159 28.73 -1.58 -17.07
CA GLY A 159 28.07 -2.82 -17.47
C GLY A 159 27.45 -2.83 -18.86
N GLU A 160 27.60 -1.76 -19.65
CA GLU A 160 27.05 -1.71 -21.00
C GLU A 160 27.56 -2.86 -21.89
N GLY A 161 26.64 -3.59 -22.52
CA GLY A 161 26.93 -4.73 -23.41
C GLY A 161 27.31 -6.04 -22.71
N ARG A 162 27.41 -6.04 -21.37
CA ARG A 162 27.73 -7.24 -20.57
C ARG A 162 26.62 -8.29 -20.71
N LEU A 163 27.03 -9.57 -20.75
CA LEU A 163 26.14 -10.72 -20.81
C LEU A 163 25.96 -11.31 -19.41
N PHE A 164 24.71 -11.55 -19.04
CA PHE A 164 24.30 -12.16 -17.77
C PHE A 164 23.54 -13.46 -18.03
N ALA A 165 23.75 -14.45 -17.15
CA ALA A 165 23.17 -15.78 -17.22
C ALA A 165 21.70 -15.80 -16.77
N ASP A 166 21.34 -14.97 -15.78
CA ASP A 166 20.00 -14.86 -15.21
C ASP A 166 19.80 -13.51 -14.49
N SER A 167 18.58 -13.29 -13.99
CA SER A 167 18.23 -12.06 -13.26
C SER A 167 18.95 -11.93 -11.92
N GLU A 168 19.31 -13.04 -11.27
CA GLU A 168 20.01 -13.00 -9.97
C GLU A 168 21.45 -12.48 -10.15
N GLU A 169 22.13 -12.87 -11.22
CA GLU A 169 23.46 -12.35 -11.54
C GLU A 169 23.42 -10.84 -11.79
N VAL A 170 22.37 -10.34 -12.46
CA VAL A 170 22.15 -8.91 -12.67
C VAL A 170 21.94 -8.20 -11.32
N ARG A 171 21.16 -8.80 -10.40
CA ARG A 171 20.92 -8.26 -9.07
C ARG A 171 22.21 -8.15 -8.26
N VAL A 172 23.01 -9.21 -8.23
CA VAL A 172 24.31 -9.23 -7.54
C VAL A 172 25.27 -8.17 -8.11
N ALA A 173 25.31 -8.03 -9.44
CA ALA A 173 26.16 -7.02 -10.08
C ALA A 173 25.70 -5.59 -9.75
N TYR A 174 24.38 -5.36 -9.68
CA TYR A 174 23.83 -4.06 -9.28
C TYR A 174 24.12 -3.74 -7.82
N ASP A 175 23.92 -4.71 -6.91
CA ASP A 175 24.17 -4.54 -5.48
C ASP A 175 25.67 -4.31 -5.16
N ASN A 176 26.57 -4.79 -6.01
CA ASN A 176 28.03 -4.52 -5.94
C ASN A 176 28.47 -3.22 -6.64
N GLU A 177 27.54 -2.42 -7.17
CA GLU A 177 27.82 -1.17 -7.92
C GLU A 177 28.68 -1.36 -9.20
N ASP A 178 28.72 -2.58 -9.73
CA ASP A 178 29.45 -2.95 -10.95
C ASP A 178 28.71 -2.53 -12.23
N VAL A 179 27.40 -2.28 -12.15
CA VAL A 179 26.54 -1.90 -13.28
C VAL A 179 25.62 -0.75 -12.93
N ASP A 180 25.35 0.12 -13.92
CA ASP A 180 24.39 1.23 -13.74
C ASP A 180 22.97 0.77 -14.02
N LEU A 181 21.99 1.34 -13.30
CA LEU A 181 20.57 0.98 -13.41
C LEU A 181 20.02 1.05 -14.85
N GLN A 182 20.47 2.02 -15.64
CA GLN A 182 19.96 2.30 -16.99
C GLN A 182 20.87 1.74 -18.09
N ALA A 183 21.92 0.99 -17.72
CA ALA A 183 22.85 0.39 -18.67
C ALA A 183 22.16 -0.70 -19.50
N ARG A 184 22.45 -0.70 -20.80
CA ARG A 184 22.00 -1.75 -21.73
C ARG A 184 22.82 -3.01 -21.53
N ILE A 185 22.16 -4.12 -21.26
CA ILE A 185 22.77 -5.43 -20.99
C ILE A 185 22.17 -6.51 -21.89
N ARG A 186 22.84 -7.66 -21.97
CA ARG A 186 22.30 -8.88 -22.57
C ARG A 186 21.98 -9.87 -21.47
N LEU A 187 20.75 -10.34 -21.40
CA LEU A 187 20.27 -11.28 -20.39
C LEU A 187 19.87 -12.58 -21.09
N ARG A 188 20.34 -13.73 -20.58
CA ARG A 188 19.79 -15.02 -21.01
C ARG A 188 18.45 -15.25 -20.29
N TRP A 189 17.38 -15.33 -21.06
CA TRP A 189 16.02 -15.55 -20.55
C TRP A 189 15.34 -16.67 -21.34
N LYS A 190 14.89 -17.74 -20.66
CA LYS A 190 14.23 -18.92 -21.26
C LYS A 190 14.98 -19.52 -22.47
N GLY A 191 16.31 -19.49 -22.44
CA GLY A 191 17.18 -20.05 -23.48
C GLY A 191 17.53 -19.09 -24.62
N GLU A 192 16.93 -17.90 -24.66
CA GLU A 192 17.24 -16.85 -25.64
C GLU A 192 18.07 -15.72 -25.00
N ILE A 193 18.82 -14.97 -25.82
CA ILE A 193 19.53 -13.77 -25.38
C ILE A 193 18.65 -12.57 -25.67
N LEU A 194 18.18 -11.91 -24.61
CA LEU A 194 17.37 -10.70 -24.67
C LEU A 194 18.25 -9.47 -24.42
N GLU A 195 18.13 -8.45 -25.27
CA GLU A 195 18.71 -7.14 -25.00
C GLU A 195 17.76 -6.33 -24.12
N THR A 196 18.21 -5.93 -22.93
CA THR A 196 17.38 -5.22 -21.95
C THR A 196 18.24 -4.26 -21.13
N THR A 197 17.72 -3.71 -20.04
CA THR A 197 18.48 -2.92 -19.07
C THR A 197 18.50 -3.59 -17.70
N VAL A 198 19.46 -3.22 -16.86
CA VAL A 198 19.53 -3.65 -15.46
C VAL A 198 18.20 -3.34 -14.76
N GLY A 199 17.72 -2.11 -14.88
CA GLY A 199 16.49 -1.67 -14.23
C GLY A 199 15.22 -2.37 -14.74
N ARG A 200 15.12 -2.68 -16.04
CA ARG A 200 14.01 -3.51 -16.55
C ARG A 200 14.07 -4.94 -15.99
N THR A 201 15.27 -5.49 -15.79
CA THR A 201 15.44 -6.81 -15.19
C THR A 201 14.95 -6.80 -13.73
N LEU A 202 15.35 -5.79 -12.95
CA LEU A 202 14.89 -5.59 -11.57
C LEU A 202 13.37 -5.37 -11.49
N PHE A 203 12.80 -4.60 -12.41
CA PHE A 203 11.34 -4.41 -12.48
C PHE A 203 10.60 -5.74 -12.66
N ASN A 204 11.12 -6.62 -13.51
CA ASN A 204 10.52 -7.92 -13.77
C ASN A 204 10.60 -8.89 -12.57
N GLU A 205 11.43 -8.64 -11.56
CA GLU A 205 11.42 -9.43 -10.31
C GLU A 205 10.11 -9.28 -9.54
N VAL A 206 9.47 -8.11 -9.62
CA VAL A 206 8.21 -7.78 -8.92
C VAL A 206 6.99 -8.15 -9.76
N VAL A 207 7.13 -8.16 -11.09
CA VAL A 207 6.05 -8.54 -12.01
C VAL A 207 5.68 -10.03 -11.83
N PRO A 208 4.40 -10.43 -11.81
CA PRO A 208 4.02 -11.84 -11.77
C PRO A 208 4.59 -12.65 -12.93
N GLU A 209 5.00 -13.90 -12.69
CA GLU A 209 5.65 -14.76 -13.68
C GLU A 209 4.94 -14.83 -15.06
N PRO A 210 3.60 -14.92 -15.15
CA PRO A 210 2.90 -14.99 -16.44
C PRO A 210 3.03 -13.72 -17.32
N LEU A 211 3.37 -12.59 -16.71
CA LEU A 211 3.49 -11.30 -17.40
C LEU A 211 4.96 -10.95 -17.74
N ARG A 212 5.92 -11.77 -17.31
CA ARG A 212 7.34 -11.58 -17.64
C ARG A 212 7.62 -12.03 -19.08
N PHE A 213 8.45 -11.34 -19.86
CA PHE A 213 9.35 -10.25 -19.50
C PHE A 213 8.91 -8.92 -20.14
N VAL A 214 8.74 -7.88 -19.32
CA VAL A 214 8.40 -6.52 -19.77
C VAL A 214 9.68 -5.79 -20.19
N ASN A 215 9.88 -5.60 -21.51
CA ASN A 215 11.09 -4.99 -22.07
C ASN A 215 10.83 -3.68 -22.81
N GLN A 216 10.20 -2.72 -22.15
CA GLN A 216 9.94 -1.39 -22.73
C GLN A 216 10.10 -0.30 -21.67
N GLU A 217 10.27 0.94 -22.12
CA GLU A 217 10.17 2.12 -21.27
C GLU A 217 8.72 2.28 -20.81
N LEU A 218 8.48 2.24 -19.50
CA LEU A 218 7.15 2.33 -18.93
C LEU A 218 6.83 3.78 -18.58
N LYS A 219 5.92 4.40 -19.34
CA LYS A 219 5.34 5.70 -19.02
C LYS A 219 3.98 5.47 -18.35
N LYS A 220 3.31 6.56 -17.98
CA LYS A 220 2.01 6.48 -17.29
C LYS A 220 1.03 5.55 -18.00
N LYS A 221 0.88 5.68 -19.32
CA LYS A 221 -0.11 4.91 -20.10
C LYS A 221 0.14 3.40 -20.12
N GLU A 222 1.41 2.99 -20.02
CA GLU A 222 1.81 1.58 -20.02
C GLU A 222 1.71 0.95 -18.62
N VAL A 223 1.66 1.78 -17.57
CA VAL A 223 1.54 1.36 -16.16
C VAL A 223 0.09 1.36 -15.67
N THR A 224 -0.76 2.24 -16.23
CA THR A 224 -2.15 2.44 -15.83
C THR A 224 -3.15 1.67 -16.67
#